data_AF-A0A8J7I5C9-F1
#
_entry.id   AF-A0A8J7I5C9-F1
#
_cell.length_a   1.000
_cell.length_b   1.000
_cell.length_c   1.000
_cell.angle_alpha   90.00
_cell.angle_beta   90.00
_cell.angle_gamma   90.00
#
_symmetry.space_group_name_H-M   'P 1'
#
loop_
_entity.id
_entity.type
_entity.pdbx_description
1 polymer ?
#
loop_
_entity_poly.entity_id
_entity_poly.type
_entity_poly.pdbx_seq_one_letter_code
_entity_poly.pdbx_strand_id
1 'polypeptide(L)'
;MKISLATLVASSTLTASVAMMTTLVAAPAQAFQISIDPKYGSTENTGASALLDFNFSQFGDRVQLDLGIENTTNGTKGLGATAATLIGVAYEGPELDPDRIRLASYDKLSSNFSKLWNIDGEPPNLAIPVLQGLGVFDVAFSLERENFDVGSADGGLKAGESTAVRFLLDTDYAADDLSNALEAAIKNNTVAIAGRFEQVNAGGGSDNVLGGISANNSVPEPTTMAASFLALGGLSLLKKKFKLKQVD
;
A
#
# COMPACT_ATOMS: atom_id res chain seq x y z
N MET A 1 5.66 -82.27 -24.28
CA MET A 1 4.19 -82.20 -24.13
C MET A 1 3.86 -80.96 -23.29
N LYS A 2 2.99 -80.07 -23.80
CA LYS A 2 2.37 -78.86 -23.17
C LYS A 2 3.17 -77.54 -23.04
N ILE A 3 3.17 -76.76 -24.13
CA ILE A 3 2.53 -75.44 -24.39
C ILE A 3 2.06 -74.55 -23.18
N SER A 4 2.53 -73.28 -23.16
CA SER A 4 1.83 -71.98 -22.84
C SER A 4 1.54 -71.61 -21.37
N LEU A 5 1.47 -70.35 -20.89
CA LEU A 5 1.39 -68.97 -21.45
C LEU A 5 1.72 -67.93 -20.34
N ALA A 6 2.10 -66.71 -20.77
CA ALA A 6 1.81 -65.38 -20.14
C ALA A 6 2.51 -65.02 -18.80
N THR A 7 2.93 -63.77 -18.50
CA THR A 7 2.73 -62.45 -19.12
C THR A 7 3.84 -61.50 -18.66
N LEU A 8 4.27 -60.63 -19.57
CA LEU A 8 5.12 -59.45 -19.39
C LEU A 8 4.35 -58.35 -18.64
N VAL A 9 4.93 -57.71 -17.62
CA VAL A 9 4.60 -56.29 -17.32
C VAL A 9 5.88 -55.58 -16.92
N ALA A 10 6.22 -54.60 -17.76
CA ALA A 10 7.30 -53.65 -17.57
C ALA A 10 7.06 -52.79 -16.33
N SER A 11 8.06 -52.69 -15.46
CA SER A 11 8.08 -51.68 -14.39
C SER A 11 8.51 -50.35 -15.01
N SER A 12 7.54 -49.49 -15.32
CA SER A 12 7.79 -48.08 -15.59
C SER A 12 8.22 -47.40 -14.29
N THR A 13 9.50 -47.08 -14.17
CA THR A 13 9.97 -46.12 -13.16
C THR A 13 9.36 -44.77 -13.51
N LEU A 14 8.36 -44.36 -12.73
CA LEU A 14 7.86 -42.99 -12.68
C LEU A 14 9.01 -42.06 -12.29
N THR A 15 9.62 -41.41 -13.28
CA THR A 15 10.46 -40.23 -13.05
C THR A 15 9.51 -39.11 -12.61
N ALA A 16 9.37 -38.94 -11.30
CA ALA A 16 8.67 -37.79 -10.74
C ALA A 16 9.52 -36.55 -11.03
N SER A 17 9.24 -35.88 -12.14
CA SER A 17 9.71 -34.52 -12.40
C SER A 17 9.13 -33.63 -11.30
N VAL A 18 9.93 -33.32 -10.28
CA VAL A 18 9.62 -32.21 -9.38
C VAL A 18 9.75 -30.96 -10.23
N ALA A 19 8.63 -30.48 -10.76
CA ALA A 19 8.54 -29.12 -11.26
C ALA A 19 8.85 -28.22 -10.06
N MET A 20 10.07 -27.69 -10.02
CA MET A 20 10.36 -26.57 -9.15
C MET A 20 9.43 -25.45 -9.64
N MET A 21 8.33 -25.24 -8.93
CA MET A 21 7.65 -23.95 -8.97
C MET A 21 8.70 -22.94 -8.53
N THR A 22 9.38 -22.34 -9.51
CA THR A 22 10.02 -21.06 -9.32
C THR A 22 8.89 -20.13 -8.94
N THR A 23 8.70 -19.92 -7.64
CA THR A 23 8.06 -18.70 -7.18
C THR A 23 8.84 -17.60 -7.87
N LEU A 24 8.22 -16.93 -8.85
CA LEU A 24 8.73 -15.68 -9.38
C LEU A 24 8.84 -14.75 -8.18
N VAL A 25 10.02 -14.72 -7.56
CA VAL A 25 10.36 -13.67 -6.63
C VAL A 25 10.52 -12.47 -7.54
N ALA A 26 9.50 -11.61 -7.55
CA ALA A 26 9.54 -10.36 -8.28
C ALA A 26 10.87 -9.68 -7.92
N ALA A 27 11.69 -9.37 -8.93
CA ALA A 27 12.86 -8.53 -8.71
C ALA A 27 12.34 -7.22 -8.08
N PRO A 28 12.94 -6.73 -6.98
CA PRO A 28 12.47 -5.49 -6.38
C PRO A 28 12.69 -4.39 -7.41
N ALA A 29 11.59 -3.95 -8.03
CA ALA A 29 11.62 -2.72 -8.77
C ALA A 29 11.60 -1.59 -7.73
N GLN A 30 12.11 -0.46 -8.15
CA GLN A 30 12.51 0.67 -7.33
C GLN A 30 11.47 1.07 -6.25
N ALA A 31 11.96 1.46 -5.08
CA ALA A 31 11.13 1.94 -3.96
C ALA A 31 11.44 3.40 -3.65
N PHE A 32 10.44 4.18 -3.27
CA PHE A 32 10.63 5.54 -2.79
C PHE A 32 9.56 5.93 -1.76
N GLN A 33 9.89 6.92 -0.94
CA GLN A 33 9.03 7.36 0.15
C GLN A 33 8.51 8.76 -0.05
N ILE A 34 7.22 8.94 0.24
CA ILE A 34 6.54 10.23 0.25
C ILE A 34 6.15 10.55 1.69
N SER A 35 6.45 11.77 2.13
CA SER A 35 5.96 12.26 3.42
C SER A 35 4.69 13.07 3.18
N ILE A 36 3.57 12.65 3.79
CA ILE A 36 2.39 13.51 4.00
C ILE A 36 2.70 14.41 5.19
N ASP A 37 2.84 15.71 4.94
CA ASP A 37 3.36 16.67 5.91
C ASP A 37 2.76 18.06 5.67
N PRO A 38 2.28 18.77 6.71
CA PRO A 38 1.67 20.08 6.54
C PRO A 38 2.55 21.11 5.82
N LYS A 39 3.88 20.93 5.80
CA LYS A 39 4.79 21.79 5.02
C LYS A 39 4.54 21.76 3.51
N TYR A 40 3.91 20.71 2.99
CA TYR A 40 3.54 20.58 1.57
C TYR A 40 2.16 21.19 1.27
N GLY A 41 1.42 21.61 2.29
CA GLY A 41 0.08 22.14 2.18
C GLY A 41 -0.89 21.36 3.07
N SER A 42 -1.80 22.09 3.73
CA SER A 42 -2.79 21.48 4.61
C SER A 42 -3.99 22.41 4.78
N THR A 43 -5.18 21.84 4.97
CA THR A 43 -6.40 22.62 5.20
C THR A 43 -6.39 23.35 6.53
N GLU A 44 -5.91 22.71 7.61
CA GLU A 44 -5.99 23.24 8.97
C GLU A 44 -4.59 23.35 9.64
N ASN A 45 -3.54 22.86 8.97
CA ASN A 45 -2.16 22.81 9.44
C ASN A 45 -2.00 22.19 10.84
N THR A 46 -2.78 21.16 11.15
CA THR A 46 -2.90 20.64 12.52
C THR A 46 -1.61 20.00 13.05
N GLY A 47 -0.75 19.50 12.16
CA GLY A 47 0.39 18.65 12.50
C GLY A 47 0.18 17.16 12.23
N ALA A 48 -1.01 16.77 11.73
CA ALA A 48 -1.25 15.43 11.23
C ALA A 48 -0.27 15.08 10.10
N SER A 49 0.27 13.86 10.12
CA SER A 49 1.25 13.43 9.12
C SER A 49 1.27 11.92 8.94
N ALA A 50 1.76 11.51 7.77
CA ALA A 50 1.94 10.10 7.42
C ALA A 50 3.17 9.91 6.54
N LEU A 51 3.66 8.68 6.45
CA LEU A 51 4.69 8.25 5.51
C LEU A 51 4.07 7.19 4.59
N LEU A 52 4.32 7.33 3.29
CA LEU A 52 3.89 6.39 2.27
C LEU A 52 5.13 5.81 1.62
N ASP A 53 5.22 4.48 1.57
CA ASP A 53 6.34 3.74 1.00
C ASP A 53 5.86 3.01 -0.26
N PHE A 54 6.25 3.52 -1.41
CA PHE A 54 5.87 2.98 -2.72
C PHE A 54 6.89 1.93 -3.14
N ASN A 55 6.41 0.72 -3.39
CA ASN A 55 7.23 -0.38 -3.87
C ASN A 55 6.61 -0.98 -5.13
N PHE A 56 7.25 -0.73 -6.27
CA PHE A 56 6.81 -1.27 -7.55
C PHE A 56 7.51 -2.60 -7.80
N SER A 57 6.82 -3.53 -8.45
CA SER A 57 7.42 -4.79 -8.87
C SER A 57 6.73 -5.32 -10.13
N GLN A 58 7.50 -5.99 -10.97
CA GLN A 58 6.93 -6.66 -12.14
C GLN A 58 6.22 -7.94 -11.70
N PHE A 59 4.94 -8.08 -12.03
CA PHE A 59 4.13 -9.27 -11.76
C PHE A 59 3.56 -9.83 -13.07
N GLY A 60 4.35 -10.68 -13.73
CA GLY A 60 4.01 -11.14 -15.08
C GLY A 60 4.04 -9.98 -16.09
N ASP A 61 2.97 -9.81 -16.83
CA ASP A 61 2.73 -8.70 -17.77
C ASP A 61 2.13 -7.45 -17.10
N ARG A 62 1.98 -7.47 -15.78
CA ARG A 62 1.39 -6.38 -14.98
C ARG A 62 2.42 -5.77 -14.04
N VAL A 63 2.09 -4.60 -13.52
CA VAL A 63 2.85 -3.95 -12.44
C VAL A 63 2.10 -4.06 -11.13
N GLN A 64 2.75 -4.59 -10.10
CA GLN A 64 2.26 -4.57 -8.73
C GLN A 64 2.84 -3.36 -7.99
N LEU A 65 1.97 -2.58 -7.35
CA LEU A 65 2.35 -1.55 -6.38
C LEU A 65 1.94 -2.02 -4.98
N ASP A 66 2.94 -2.28 -4.15
CA ASP A 66 2.76 -2.44 -2.70
C ASP A 66 2.98 -1.09 -2.03
N LEU A 67 1.97 -0.59 -1.33
CA LEU A 67 1.99 0.71 -0.67
C LEU A 67 1.98 0.51 0.84
N GLY A 68 3.14 0.72 1.47
CA GLY A 68 3.26 0.82 2.93
C GLY A 68 2.76 2.17 3.43
N ILE A 69 2.05 2.18 4.55
CA ILE A 69 1.41 3.39 5.08
C ILE A 69 1.66 3.44 6.58
N GLU A 70 2.23 4.53 7.07
CA GLU A 70 2.44 4.78 8.50
C GLU A 70 1.86 6.14 8.88
N ASN A 71 1.09 6.20 9.96
CA ASN A 71 0.68 7.48 10.53
C ASN A 71 1.78 7.98 11.48
N THR A 72 2.52 9.00 11.05
CA THR A 72 3.71 9.51 11.74
C THR A 72 3.44 10.71 12.65
N THR A 73 2.16 11.01 12.92
CA THR A 73 1.74 12.11 13.80
C THR A 73 2.33 11.96 15.21
N ASN A 74 3.09 12.96 15.67
CA ASN A 74 3.86 12.86 16.92
C ASN A 74 4.10 14.20 17.64
N GLY A 75 3.43 15.28 17.22
CA GLY A 75 3.54 16.61 17.83
C GLY A 75 4.70 17.48 17.34
N THR A 76 5.47 17.05 16.33
CA THR A 76 6.66 17.80 15.87
C THR A 76 6.42 18.67 14.61
N LYS A 77 5.23 18.59 14.01
CA LYS A 77 4.87 19.24 12.74
C LYS A 77 3.66 20.15 12.91
N GLY A 78 3.46 21.09 11.98
CA GLY A 78 2.29 21.99 11.96
C GLY A 78 2.02 22.66 13.31
N LEU A 79 0.76 22.67 13.74
CA LEU A 79 0.32 23.14 15.06
C LEU A 79 0.59 22.16 16.21
N GLY A 80 1.34 21.09 15.98
CA GLY A 80 1.83 20.20 17.02
C GLY A 80 0.86 19.10 17.43
N ALA A 81 0.01 18.61 16.52
CA ALA A 81 -0.88 17.50 16.84
C ALA A 81 -0.12 16.25 17.31
N THR A 82 -0.42 15.79 18.52
CA THR A 82 0.20 14.58 19.10
C THR A 82 -0.54 13.30 18.76
N ALA A 83 -1.77 13.43 18.26
CA ALA A 83 -2.59 12.32 17.80
C ALA A 83 -3.42 12.77 16.59
N ALA A 84 -3.55 11.89 15.62
CA ALA A 84 -4.49 12.00 14.51
C ALA A 84 -4.80 10.58 14.04
N THR A 85 -5.95 10.39 13.40
CA THR A 85 -6.30 9.11 12.79
C THR A 85 -6.35 9.28 11.29
N LEU A 86 -5.48 8.56 10.57
CA LEU A 86 -5.48 8.53 9.10
C LEU A 86 -6.63 7.64 8.63
N ILE A 87 -7.53 8.21 7.85
CA ILE A 87 -8.76 7.56 7.41
C ILE A 87 -8.74 7.27 5.91
N GLY A 88 -7.86 7.87 5.12
CA GLY A 88 -7.73 7.61 3.70
C GLY A 88 -6.56 8.33 3.06
N VAL A 89 -6.22 7.91 1.85
CA VAL A 89 -5.13 8.45 1.03
C VAL A 89 -5.65 8.62 -0.39
N ALA A 90 -5.22 9.69 -1.06
CA ALA A 90 -5.51 9.95 -2.47
C ALA A 90 -4.22 10.35 -3.19
N TYR A 91 -4.04 9.91 -4.44
CA TYR A 91 -2.91 10.29 -5.27
C TYR A 91 -3.32 10.38 -6.75
N GLU A 92 -2.63 11.25 -7.46
CA GLU A 92 -2.60 11.30 -8.93
C GLU A 92 -1.57 10.30 -9.44
N GLY A 93 -1.97 9.54 -10.46
CA GLY A 93 -1.04 8.73 -11.23
C GLY A 93 -0.02 9.63 -11.95
N PRO A 94 1.14 9.11 -12.37
CA PRO A 94 2.01 9.89 -13.22
C PRO A 94 1.27 10.30 -14.50
N GLU A 95 1.60 11.47 -15.07
CA GLU A 95 1.15 11.93 -16.39
C GLU A 95 1.73 11.00 -17.50
N LEU A 96 1.26 9.77 -17.50
CA LEU A 96 1.41 8.78 -18.54
C LEU A 96 0.05 8.62 -19.20
N ASP A 97 0.06 8.14 -20.45
CA ASP A 97 -1.17 7.90 -21.21
C ASP A 97 -2.19 7.14 -20.34
N PRO A 98 -3.30 7.78 -19.89
CA PRO A 98 -4.22 7.21 -18.93
C PRO A 98 -4.96 5.99 -19.50
N ASP A 99 -5.04 5.89 -20.84
CA ASP A 99 -5.59 4.71 -21.52
C ASP A 99 -4.68 3.47 -21.40
N ARG A 100 -3.44 3.64 -20.93
CA ARG A 100 -2.42 2.59 -20.80
C ARG A 100 -2.14 2.15 -19.36
N ILE A 101 -2.85 2.71 -18.38
CA ILE A 101 -2.75 2.29 -16.98
C ILE A 101 -4.17 2.07 -16.45
N ARG A 102 -4.50 0.82 -16.18
CA ARG A 102 -5.82 0.43 -15.64
C ARG A 102 -5.64 -0.37 -14.38
N LEU A 103 -6.58 -0.28 -13.45
CA LEU A 103 -6.53 -1.09 -12.24
C LEU A 103 -7.09 -2.48 -12.54
N ALA A 104 -6.22 -3.48 -12.50
CA ALA A 104 -6.63 -4.87 -12.55
C ALA A 104 -7.28 -5.31 -11.25
N SER A 105 -6.69 -4.97 -10.10
CA SER A 105 -7.25 -5.28 -8.78
C SER A 105 -6.69 -4.43 -7.65
N TYR A 106 -7.48 -4.29 -6.59
CA TYR A 106 -7.08 -3.72 -5.30
C TYR A 106 -7.21 -4.79 -4.21
N ASP A 107 -6.15 -5.01 -3.44
CA ASP A 107 -6.14 -5.85 -2.25
C ASP A 107 -5.80 -5.00 -1.03
N LYS A 108 -6.71 -4.96 -0.07
CA LYS A 108 -6.49 -4.22 1.18
C LYS A 108 -5.47 -4.89 2.10
N LEU A 109 -5.00 -6.10 1.80
CA LEU A 109 -4.10 -6.89 2.64
C LEU A 109 -4.64 -6.96 4.09
N SER A 110 -3.85 -6.52 5.08
CA SER A 110 -4.26 -6.41 6.49
C SER A 110 -4.92 -5.08 6.86
N SER A 111 -5.13 -4.18 5.89
CA SER A 111 -5.68 -2.85 6.12
C SER A 111 -7.19 -2.85 6.34
N ASN A 112 -7.64 -1.85 7.10
CA ASN A 112 -9.05 -1.48 7.20
C ASN A 112 -9.52 -0.59 6.05
N PHE A 113 -8.61 -0.11 5.19
CA PHE A 113 -8.96 0.65 4.00
C PHE A 113 -9.56 -0.27 2.94
N SER A 114 -10.85 -0.60 3.06
CA SER A 114 -11.55 -1.50 2.15
C SER A 114 -12.15 -0.81 0.94
N LYS A 115 -12.36 0.50 1.02
CA LYS A 115 -13.05 1.27 -0.01
C LYS A 115 -12.03 1.87 -0.96
N LEU A 116 -12.07 1.43 -2.21
CA LEU A 116 -11.39 2.08 -3.31
C LEU A 116 -12.33 3.09 -3.98
N TRP A 117 -11.78 4.25 -4.28
CA TRP A 117 -12.38 5.32 -5.03
C TRP A 117 -11.58 5.42 -6.33
N ASN A 118 -12.28 5.05 -7.39
CA ASN A 118 -12.00 5.03 -8.83
C ASN A 118 -10.63 4.58 -9.38
N ILE A 119 -10.70 3.76 -10.45
CA ILE A 119 -9.79 3.72 -11.62
C ILE A 119 -10.57 3.40 -12.94
N ASP A 120 -11.89 3.15 -12.94
CA ASP A 120 -12.70 2.96 -14.17
C ASP A 120 -14.15 3.46 -13.94
N GLY A 121 -14.43 4.71 -14.29
CA GLY A 121 -15.80 5.27 -14.26
C GLY A 121 -15.80 6.79 -14.25
N GLU A 122 -16.48 7.42 -15.19
CA GLU A 122 -16.44 8.87 -15.35
C GLU A 122 -17.05 9.65 -14.16
N PRO A 123 -16.48 10.82 -13.82
CA PRO A 123 -15.21 11.33 -14.33
C PRO A 123 -14.01 10.66 -13.62
N PRO A 124 -12.89 10.41 -14.33
CA PRO A 124 -11.63 9.93 -13.73
C PRO A 124 -11.05 10.89 -12.67
N ASN A 125 -11.59 12.10 -12.59
CA ASN A 125 -11.32 13.03 -11.53
C ASN A 125 -12.20 12.70 -10.33
N LEU A 126 -11.63 12.07 -9.30
CA LEU A 126 -12.20 12.21 -7.98
C LEU A 126 -12.06 13.68 -7.59
N ALA A 127 -13.08 14.46 -7.93
CA ALA A 127 -13.23 15.80 -7.44
C ALA A 127 -13.66 15.68 -5.98
N ILE A 128 -12.79 15.15 -5.10
CA ILE A 128 -12.98 15.01 -3.66
C ILE A 128 -13.08 16.44 -3.14
N PRO A 129 -14.28 16.97 -2.84
CA PRO A 129 -14.49 18.40 -2.64
C PRO A 129 -13.55 19.03 -1.60
N VAL A 130 -13.19 18.27 -0.56
CA VAL A 130 -12.27 18.77 0.47
C VAL A 130 -10.81 18.79 -0.01
N LEU A 131 -10.46 18.01 -1.01
CA LEU A 131 -9.14 18.04 -1.66
C LEU A 131 -9.11 18.88 -2.95
N GLN A 132 -10.25 19.38 -3.46
CA GLN A 132 -10.31 20.18 -4.70
C GLN A 132 -9.51 21.49 -4.62
N GLY A 133 -9.21 22.00 -3.42
CA GLY A 133 -8.30 23.13 -3.21
C GLY A 133 -6.81 22.74 -3.18
N LEU A 134 -6.52 21.45 -3.18
CA LEU A 134 -5.19 20.85 -3.03
C LEU A 134 -4.76 20.01 -4.24
N GLY A 135 -5.69 19.59 -5.11
CA GLY A 135 -5.41 18.84 -6.34
C GLY A 135 -6.65 18.16 -6.94
N VAL A 136 -6.47 17.54 -8.11
CA VAL A 136 -7.38 16.52 -8.66
C VAL A 136 -6.77 15.17 -8.31
N PHE A 137 -7.53 14.08 -8.14
CA PHE A 137 -6.92 12.78 -7.78
C PHE A 137 -7.51 11.68 -8.65
N ASP A 138 -6.64 10.79 -9.14
CA ASP A 138 -7.04 9.65 -9.97
C ASP A 138 -7.44 8.45 -9.11
N VAL A 139 -6.71 8.25 -8.01
CA VAL A 139 -6.88 7.10 -7.12
C VAL A 139 -7.08 7.60 -5.70
N ALA A 140 -8.10 7.09 -5.02
CA ALA A 140 -8.15 7.21 -3.57
C ALA A 140 -8.62 5.94 -2.91
N PHE A 141 -8.22 5.72 -1.67
CA PHE A 141 -8.66 4.57 -0.88
C PHE A 141 -8.80 4.95 0.58
N SER A 142 -9.76 4.35 1.26
CA SER A 142 -10.15 4.74 2.61
C SER A 142 -10.90 3.62 3.33
N LEU A 143 -11.22 3.85 4.61
CA LEU A 143 -12.20 2.99 5.32
C LEU A 143 -13.54 2.98 4.59
N GLU A 144 -14.32 1.90 4.75
CA GLU A 144 -15.68 1.82 4.22
C GLU A 144 -16.54 3.02 4.66
N ARG A 145 -17.06 3.77 3.68
CA ARG A 145 -17.92 4.95 3.89
C ARG A 145 -18.62 5.38 2.61
N GLU A 146 -19.61 6.27 2.78
CA GLU A 146 -20.40 6.84 1.69
C GLU A 146 -19.73 8.00 0.96
N ASN A 147 -18.92 8.82 1.66
CA ASN A 147 -18.24 9.99 1.09
C ASN A 147 -16.79 10.05 1.58
N PHE A 148 -15.84 10.41 0.72
CA PHE A 148 -14.44 10.57 1.14
C PHE A 148 -14.26 11.73 2.13
N ASP A 149 -15.04 12.80 1.94
CA ASP A 149 -14.98 14.06 2.68
C ASP A 149 -15.49 14.01 4.12
N VAL A 150 -16.25 12.99 4.47
CA VAL A 150 -16.91 12.87 5.78
C VAL A 150 -16.61 11.49 6.31
N GLY A 151 -16.10 11.39 7.54
CA GLY A 151 -15.73 10.10 8.10
C GLY A 151 -15.71 10.08 9.61
N SER A 152 -15.82 8.87 10.15
CA SER A 152 -15.41 8.57 11.52
C SER A 152 -13.94 8.16 11.50
N ALA A 153 -13.24 8.44 12.60
CA ALA A 153 -11.92 7.86 12.87
C ALA A 153 -12.00 6.37 13.24
N ASP A 154 -13.19 5.82 13.45
CA ASP A 154 -13.37 4.43 13.87
C ASP A 154 -12.78 3.45 12.84
N GLY A 155 -11.79 2.67 13.25
CA GLY A 155 -11.08 1.71 12.41
C GLY A 155 -9.96 2.32 11.56
N GLY A 156 -9.76 3.64 11.60
CA GLY A 156 -8.64 4.31 10.97
C GLY A 156 -7.30 4.04 11.65
N LEU A 157 -6.22 4.39 10.97
CA LEU A 157 -4.85 4.15 11.40
C LEU A 157 -4.42 5.24 12.39
N LYS A 158 -4.23 4.88 13.66
CA LYS A 158 -3.86 5.84 14.72
C LYS A 158 -2.38 6.22 14.62
N ALA A 159 -2.01 7.31 15.30
CA ALA A 159 -0.61 7.73 15.41
C ALA A 159 0.30 6.58 15.87
N GLY A 160 1.39 6.36 15.12
CA GLY A 160 2.36 5.28 15.33
C GLY A 160 1.95 3.91 14.79
N GLU A 161 0.75 3.77 14.20
CA GLU A 161 0.34 2.53 13.55
C GLU A 161 0.72 2.53 12.06
N SER A 162 0.91 1.32 11.51
CA SER A 162 1.20 1.10 10.09
C SER A 162 0.26 0.06 9.47
N THR A 163 0.05 0.16 8.16
CA THR A 163 -0.69 -0.80 7.35
C THR A 163 -0.12 -0.87 5.94
N ALA A 164 -0.65 -1.72 5.09
CA ALA A 164 -0.30 -1.79 3.68
C ALA A 164 -1.52 -2.11 2.81
N VAL A 165 -1.46 -1.68 1.56
CA VAL A 165 -2.42 -2.04 0.51
C VAL A 165 -1.66 -2.42 -0.75
N ARG A 166 -2.31 -3.14 -1.66
CA ARG A 166 -1.73 -3.58 -2.93
C ARG A 166 -2.62 -3.21 -4.10
N PHE A 167 -2.00 -2.66 -5.13
CA PHE A 167 -2.60 -2.43 -6.43
C PHE A 167 -1.94 -3.33 -7.46
N LEU A 168 -2.74 -3.90 -8.35
CA LEU A 168 -2.26 -4.56 -9.55
C LEU A 168 -2.72 -3.75 -10.75
N LEU A 169 -1.78 -3.28 -11.54
CA LEU A 169 -2.00 -2.37 -12.65
C LEU A 169 -1.81 -3.13 -13.97
N ASP A 170 -2.84 -3.11 -14.82
CA ASP A 170 -2.76 -3.50 -16.22
C ASP A 170 -2.09 -2.34 -16.99
N THR A 171 -0.85 -2.55 -17.40
CA THR A 171 -0.06 -1.55 -18.12
C THR A 171 1.03 -2.16 -18.97
N ASP A 172 1.39 -1.48 -20.05
CA ASP A 172 2.54 -1.85 -20.89
C ASP A 172 3.87 -1.30 -20.34
N TYR A 173 3.83 -0.43 -19.33
CA TYR A 173 5.04 0.14 -18.73
C TYR A 173 5.73 -0.89 -17.83
N ALA A 174 7.06 -0.89 -17.83
CA ALA A 174 7.82 -1.64 -16.84
C ALA A 174 7.64 -1.01 -15.45
N ALA A 175 7.74 -1.84 -14.41
CA ALA A 175 7.61 -1.37 -13.02
C ALA A 175 8.58 -0.23 -12.67
N ASP A 176 9.83 -0.28 -13.14
CA ASP A 176 10.82 0.77 -12.92
C ASP A 176 10.46 2.08 -13.64
N ASP A 177 9.92 2.00 -14.86
CA ASP A 177 9.50 3.19 -15.62
C ASP A 177 8.33 3.88 -14.91
N LEU A 178 7.35 3.11 -14.43
CA LEU A 178 6.21 3.63 -13.69
C LEU A 178 6.64 4.26 -12.37
N SER A 179 7.54 3.60 -11.63
CA SER A 179 8.11 4.12 -10.39
C SER A 179 8.83 5.44 -10.62
N ASN A 180 9.72 5.50 -11.61
CA ASN A 180 10.50 6.70 -11.93
C ASN A 180 9.60 7.85 -12.41
N ALA A 181 8.58 7.54 -13.21
CA ALA A 181 7.62 8.54 -13.68
C ALA A 181 6.84 9.16 -12.51
N LEU A 182 6.31 8.33 -11.61
CA LEU A 182 5.57 8.83 -10.43
C LEU A 182 6.49 9.61 -9.50
N GLU A 183 7.67 9.09 -9.18
CA GLU A 183 8.65 9.77 -8.34
C GLU A 183 9.05 11.13 -8.92
N ALA A 184 9.32 11.21 -10.23
CA ALA A 184 9.66 12.45 -10.92
C ALA A 184 8.48 13.43 -10.93
N ALA A 185 7.27 12.95 -11.19
CA ALA A 185 6.07 13.79 -11.19
C ALA A 185 5.84 14.45 -9.82
N ILE A 186 6.00 13.69 -8.73
CA ILE A 186 5.87 14.23 -7.37
C ILE A 186 6.99 15.22 -7.06
N LYS A 187 8.24 14.91 -7.40
CA LYS A 187 9.39 15.83 -7.19
C LYS A 187 9.20 17.16 -7.93
N ASN A 188 8.59 17.10 -9.11
CA ASN A 188 8.33 18.27 -9.95
C ASN A 188 7.01 18.96 -9.62
N ASN A 189 6.23 18.44 -8.66
CA ASN A 189 4.90 18.91 -8.27
C ASN A 189 3.91 18.95 -9.46
N THR A 190 4.01 18.01 -10.39
CA THR A 190 3.05 17.88 -11.50
C THR A 190 1.86 16.99 -11.14
N VAL A 191 1.95 16.25 -10.04
CA VAL A 191 0.90 15.36 -9.51
C VAL A 191 0.80 15.56 -8.00
N ALA A 192 -0.40 15.48 -7.45
CA ALA A 192 -0.66 15.62 -6.03
C ALA A 192 -0.84 14.27 -5.33
N ILE A 193 -0.53 14.27 -4.04
CA ILE A 193 -0.83 13.18 -3.12
C ILE A 193 -1.27 13.76 -1.79
N ALA A 194 -2.26 13.16 -1.16
CA ALA A 194 -2.87 13.66 0.05
C ALA A 194 -3.26 12.55 1.03
N GLY A 195 -3.17 12.84 2.31
CA GLY A 195 -3.77 12.06 3.40
C GLY A 195 -4.94 12.78 4.03
N ARG A 196 -6.00 12.03 4.35
CA ARG A 196 -7.14 12.52 5.11
C ARG A 196 -7.08 12.03 6.55
N PHE A 197 -7.18 12.97 7.48
CA PHE A 197 -7.12 12.71 8.92
C PHE A 197 -8.39 13.18 9.64
N GLU A 198 -8.74 12.46 10.71
CA GLU A 198 -9.83 12.78 11.64
C GLU A 198 -9.33 12.68 13.09
N GLN A 199 -10.11 13.26 14.01
CA GLN A 199 -9.80 13.28 15.44
C GLN A 199 -8.39 13.81 15.72
N VAL A 200 -8.01 14.88 15.01
CA VAL A 200 -6.72 15.50 15.26
C VAL A 200 -6.75 16.14 16.66
N ASN A 201 -5.71 15.90 17.46
CA ASN A 201 -5.70 16.24 18.90
C ASN A 201 -6.77 15.54 19.75
N ALA A 202 -7.00 14.25 19.50
CA ALA A 202 -7.72 13.34 20.41
C ALA A 202 -9.18 13.71 20.73
N GLY A 203 -9.92 14.29 19.77
CA GLY A 203 -11.39 14.37 19.93
C GLY A 203 -12.18 15.31 19.02
N GLY A 204 -11.54 16.17 18.21
CA GLY A 204 -12.30 17.06 17.31
C GLY A 204 -11.49 17.57 16.12
N GLY A 205 -12.16 17.76 15.00
CA GLY A 205 -11.56 18.31 13.78
C GLY A 205 -11.03 17.26 12.80
N SER A 206 -10.86 17.72 11.56
CA SER A 206 -10.33 16.97 10.43
C SER A 206 -9.20 17.76 9.78
N ASP A 207 -8.32 17.08 9.07
CA ASP A 207 -7.29 17.74 8.28
C ASP A 207 -7.01 16.96 7.01
N ASN A 208 -6.67 17.68 5.96
CA ASN A 208 -6.23 17.15 4.69
C ASN A 208 -4.84 17.70 4.47
N VAL A 209 -3.90 16.80 4.21
CA VAL A 209 -2.48 17.14 4.23
C VAL A 209 -1.87 16.62 2.94
N LEU A 210 -1.21 17.51 2.20
CA LEU A 210 -0.48 17.15 1.00
C LEU A 210 0.81 16.39 1.35
N GLY A 211 1.26 15.58 0.41
CA GLY A 211 2.54 14.90 0.48
C GLY A 211 3.52 15.36 -0.57
N GLY A 212 4.79 15.09 -0.29
CA GLY A 212 5.89 15.37 -1.19
C GLY A 212 7.14 14.61 -0.79
N ILE A 213 8.13 14.64 -1.68
CA ILE A 213 9.45 14.05 -1.43
C ILE A 213 10.36 15.14 -0.89
N SER A 214 10.95 14.93 0.29
CA SER A 214 11.98 15.84 0.81
C SER A 214 13.31 15.55 0.12
N ALA A 215 14.07 16.59 -0.22
CA ALA A 215 15.36 16.48 -0.90
C ALA A 215 16.42 15.62 -0.19
N ASN A 216 16.19 15.20 1.07
CA ASN A 216 17.14 14.47 1.91
C ASN A 216 16.67 13.07 2.37
N ASN A 217 15.60 12.50 1.80
CA ASN A 217 15.21 11.13 2.15
C ASN A 217 16.08 10.13 1.40
N SER A 218 17.13 9.60 2.05
CA SER A 218 17.86 8.44 1.57
C SER A 218 16.95 7.21 1.63
N VAL A 219 16.61 6.67 0.46
CA VAL A 219 15.81 5.45 0.29
C VAL A 219 16.52 4.26 0.97
N PRO A 220 15.89 3.55 1.93
CA PRO A 220 16.46 2.34 2.50
C PRO A 220 16.50 1.21 1.46
N GLU A 221 17.59 0.43 1.43
CA GLU A 221 17.73 -0.66 0.46
C GLU A 221 16.60 -1.71 0.61
N PRO A 222 16.12 -2.32 -0.51
CA PRO A 222 14.94 -3.19 -0.55
C PRO A 222 14.97 -4.37 0.45
N THR A 223 16.16 -4.83 0.82
CA THR A 223 16.37 -5.96 1.73
C THR A 223 16.05 -5.65 3.19
N THR A 224 16.15 -4.38 3.60
CA THR A 224 15.78 -3.96 4.97
C THR A 224 14.27 -4.00 5.18
N MET A 225 13.49 -3.87 4.10
CA MET A 225 12.04 -3.75 4.15
C MET A 225 11.31 -5.10 4.17
N ALA A 226 11.80 -6.11 3.45
CA ALA A 226 11.25 -7.48 3.55
C ALA A 226 11.29 -8.00 5.00
N ALA A 227 12.30 -7.58 5.78
CA ALA A 227 12.43 -7.92 7.19
C ALA A 227 11.38 -7.23 8.08
N SER A 228 11.02 -5.96 7.82
CA SER A 228 9.97 -5.25 8.58
C SER A 228 8.58 -5.77 8.25
N PHE A 229 8.28 -6.08 6.98
CA PHE A 229 7.01 -6.69 6.59
C PHE A 229 6.84 -8.13 7.11
N LEU A 230 7.91 -8.94 7.13
CA LEU A 230 7.87 -10.30 7.71
C LEU A 230 7.87 -10.29 9.25
N ALA A 231 8.52 -9.32 9.90
CA ALA A 231 8.53 -9.20 11.35
C ALA A 231 7.15 -8.82 11.93
N LEU A 232 6.34 -8.06 11.19
CA LEU A 232 5.00 -7.64 11.63
C LEU A 232 3.95 -8.78 11.54
N GLY A 233 4.15 -9.78 10.69
CA GLY A 233 3.32 -10.99 10.63
C GLY A 233 3.67 -12.06 11.69
N GLY A 234 4.83 -11.95 12.35
CA GLY A 234 5.37 -13.00 13.22
C GLY A 234 5.07 -12.87 14.73
N LEU A 235 4.62 -11.72 15.21
CA LEU A 235 4.57 -11.45 16.67
C LEU A 235 3.27 -11.88 17.38
N SER A 236 2.37 -12.60 16.70
CA SER A 236 1.09 -13.04 17.30
C SER A 236 0.99 -14.54 17.64
N LEU A 237 2.05 -15.34 17.43
CA LEU A 237 1.99 -16.80 17.60
C LEU A 237 2.69 -17.40 18.84
N LEU A 238 3.20 -16.60 19.77
CA LEU A 238 3.81 -17.10 21.02
C LEU A 238 3.11 -16.62 22.30
N LYS A 239 1.78 -16.76 22.37
CA LYS A 239 1.05 -16.78 23.66
C LYS A 239 -0.06 -17.84 23.66
N LYS A 240 0.31 -19.12 23.57
CA LYS A 240 -0.60 -20.17 24.07
C LYS A 240 0.15 -21.43 24.50
N LYS A 241 -0.11 -21.80 25.75
CA LYS A 241 0.18 -23.06 26.46
C LYS A 241 1.46 -23.11 27.28
N PHE A 242 1.36 -22.62 28.52
CA PHE A 242 1.80 -23.40 29.68
C PHE A 242 0.76 -23.25 30.80
N LYS A 243 -0.22 -24.17 30.80
CA LYS A 243 -0.99 -24.48 32.01
C LYS A 243 -0.31 -25.72 32.58
N LEU A 244 0.65 -25.52 33.47
CA LEU A 244 1.22 -26.62 34.26
C LEU A 244 0.39 -26.73 35.54
N LYS A 245 -0.28 -27.88 35.61
CA LYS A 245 -1.09 -28.41 36.70
C LYS A 245 -0.17 -28.55 37.92
N GLN A 246 -0.40 -27.79 38.99
CA GLN A 246 0.16 -28.14 40.30
C GLN A 246 -0.73 -29.23 40.90
N VAL A 247 -0.12 -30.38 41.13
CA VAL A 247 -0.57 -31.43 42.03
C VAL A 247 0.22 -31.19 43.32
N ASP A 248 -0.50 -30.99 44.40
CA ASP A 248 -0.26 -31.65 45.69
C ASP A 248 -1.64 -31.96 46.28
#